data_AF-V4Q963-F1
#
_entry.id   AF-V4Q963-F1
#
_cell.length_a   1.000
_cell.length_b   1.000
_cell.length_c   1.000
_cell.angle_alpha   90.00
_cell.angle_beta   90.00
_cell.angle_gamma   90.00
#
_symmetry.space_group_name_H-M   'P 1'
#
loop_
_entity.id
_entity.type
_entity.pdbx_description
1 polymer ?
#
loop_
_entity_poly.entity_id
_entity_poly.type
_entity_poly.pdbx_seq_one_letter_code
_entity_poly.pdbx_strand_id
1 'polypeptide(L)'
;MKKLIAAVFVVALVFLAIWTVPYWTHGSREVIVTGVDHKILRQGDKVKDVYLVFTTDETYKNVDSPAYLKFNSSDIQGKLIQTGRFKISYYSFRMPIFSMYKNITKAEKVD
;
A
#
# COMPACT_ATOMS: atom_id res chain seq x y z
N MET A 1 -7.67 30.55 -26.58
CA MET A 1 -6.55 30.23 -25.68
C MET A 1 -6.96 30.10 -24.21
N LYS A 2 -7.54 31.13 -23.56
CA LYS A 2 -7.94 31.06 -22.13
C LYS A 2 -8.89 29.90 -21.79
N LYS A 3 -9.90 29.63 -22.63
CA LYS A 3 -10.85 28.50 -22.46
C LYS A 3 -10.18 27.12 -22.59
N LEU A 4 -9.18 26.99 -23.47
CA LEU A 4 -8.42 25.75 -23.64
C LEU A 4 -7.51 25.50 -22.43
N ILE A 5 -6.82 26.54 -21.94
CA ILE A 5 -6.00 26.47 -20.73
C ILE A 5 -6.86 26.08 -19.52
N ALA A 6 -8.03 26.69 -19.36
CA ALA A 6 -8.97 26.34 -18.29
C ALA A 6 -9.44 24.88 -18.41
N ALA A 7 -9.76 24.40 -19.62
CA ALA A 7 -10.15 23.01 -19.83
C ALA A 7 -9.02 22.03 -19.46
N VAL A 8 -7.78 22.28 -19.90
CA VAL A 8 -6.61 21.47 -19.55
C VAL A 8 -6.38 21.47 -18.04
N PHE A 9 -6.54 22.62 -17.38
CA PHE A 9 -6.39 22.73 -15.93
C PHE A 9 -7.45 21.91 -15.18
N VAL A 10 -8.72 21.98 -15.58
CA VAL A 10 -9.79 21.17 -14.98
C VAL A 10 -9.51 19.68 -15.16
N VAL A 11 -9.09 19.27 -16.36
CA VAL A 11 -8.73 17.87 -16.64
C VAL A 11 -7.57 17.41 -15.76
N ALA A 12 -6.52 18.24 -15.59
CA ALA A 12 -5.40 17.93 -14.71
C ALA A 12 -5.83 17.77 -13.25
N LEU A 13 -6.74 18.62 -12.75
CA LEU A 13 -7.29 18.50 -11.40
C LEU A 13 -8.10 17.22 -11.21
N VAL A 14 -8.88 16.80 -12.20
CA VAL A 14 -9.62 15.53 -12.15
C VAL A 14 -8.65 14.35 -12.08
N PHE A 15 -7.59 14.34 -12.88
CA PHE A 15 -6.56 13.30 -12.81
C PHE A 15 -5.84 13.29 -11.46
N LEU A 16 -5.53 14.46 -10.91
CA LEU A 16 -4.92 14.56 -9.57
C LEU A 16 -5.87 14.03 -8.48
N ALA A 17 -7.16 14.36 -8.55
CA ALA A 17 -8.17 13.85 -7.63
C ALA A 17 -8.23 12.32 -7.68
N ILE A 18 -8.33 11.72 -8.87
CA ILE A 18 -8.36 10.27 -9.07
C ILE A 18 -7.07 9.62 -8.52
N TRP A 19 -5.91 10.23 -8.78
CA TRP A 19 -4.63 9.68 -8.34
C TRP A 19 -4.46 9.66 -6.82
N THR A 20 -5.12 10.57 -6.11
CA THR A 20 -5.06 10.65 -4.64
C THR A 20 -6.07 9.74 -3.91
N VAL A 21 -7.09 9.21 -4.61
CA VAL A 21 -8.12 8.34 -4.02
C VAL A 21 -7.57 7.20 -3.15
N PRO A 22 -6.52 6.44 -3.55
CA PRO A 22 -5.99 5.37 -2.72
C PRO A 22 -5.49 5.85 -1.35
N TYR A 23 -5.03 7.09 -1.24
CA TYR A 23 -4.50 7.64 0.00
C TYR A 23 -5.60 8.11 0.96
N TRP A 24 -6.83 8.26 0.48
CA TRP A 24 -7.97 8.69 1.31
C TRP A 24 -8.62 7.50 2.02
N THR A 25 -8.52 6.31 1.44
CA THR A 25 -8.99 5.08 2.08
C THR A 25 -7.93 4.60 3.07
N HIS A 26 -8.24 4.63 4.37
CA HIS A 26 -7.37 4.12 5.43
C HIS A 26 -8.18 3.31 6.45
N GLY A 27 -7.51 2.43 7.18
CA GLY A 27 -8.15 1.60 8.20
C GLY A 27 -7.16 0.88 9.08
N SER A 28 -7.68 0.24 10.13
CA SER A 28 -6.92 -0.66 10.98
C SER A 28 -7.75 -1.91 11.26
N ARG A 29 -7.11 -3.07 11.28
CA ARG A 29 -7.77 -4.35 11.51
C ARG A 29 -6.83 -5.33 12.21
N GLU A 30 -7.38 -6.13 13.12
CA GLU A 30 -6.70 -7.27 13.70
C GLU A 30 -6.81 -8.48 12.79
N VAL A 31 -5.67 -9.07 12.45
CA VAL A 31 -5.55 -10.17 11.50
C VAL A 31 -4.50 -11.15 12.00
N ILE A 32 -4.61 -12.41 11.57
CA ILE A 32 -3.56 -13.39 11.81
C ILE A 32 -2.66 -13.41 10.57
N VAL A 33 -1.40 -13.06 10.75
CA VAL A 33 -0.36 -13.14 9.73
C VAL A 33 0.07 -14.58 9.62
N THR A 34 -0.09 -15.15 8.42
CA THR A 34 0.19 -16.56 8.13
C THR A 34 1.51 -16.73 7.40
N GLY A 35 2.02 -15.68 6.76
CA GLY A 35 3.29 -15.71 6.07
C GLY A 35 3.66 -14.37 5.46
N VAL A 36 4.89 -14.29 4.99
CA VAL A 36 5.45 -13.11 4.33
C VAL A 36 6.25 -13.54 3.11
N ASP A 37 6.32 -12.68 2.10
CA ASP A 37 7.12 -12.90 0.90
C ASP A 37 7.74 -11.59 0.42
N HIS A 38 8.79 -11.70 -0.40
CA HIS A 38 9.48 -10.59 -1.01
C HIS A 38 9.51 -10.75 -2.53
N LYS A 39 8.75 -9.91 -3.22
CA LYS A 39 8.66 -9.92 -4.68
C LYS A 39 9.52 -8.81 -5.28
N ILE A 40 10.51 -9.22 -6.06
CA ILE A 40 11.32 -8.31 -6.88
C ILE A 40 10.64 -8.15 -8.24
N LEU A 41 10.12 -6.96 -8.51
CA LEU A 41 9.52 -6.61 -9.80
C LEU A 41 10.58 -5.93 -10.67
N ARG A 42 10.99 -6.59 -11.76
CA ARG A 42 11.86 -6.00 -12.78
C ARG A 42 10.99 -5.46 -13.92
N GLN A 43 11.06 -4.15 -14.16
CA GLN A 43 10.37 -3.50 -15.28
C GLN A 43 11.39 -2.67 -16.07
N GLY A 44 11.97 -3.29 -17.10
CA GLY A 44 13.14 -2.75 -17.81
C GLY A 44 14.33 -2.61 -16.85
N ASP A 45 14.95 -1.44 -16.82
CA ASP A 45 16.07 -1.11 -15.93
C ASP A 45 15.65 -0.79 -14.49
N LYS A 46 14.34 -0.71 -14.21
CA LYS A 46 13.84 -0.42 -12.87
C LYS A 46 13.61 -1.72 -12.11
N VAL A 47 14.21 -1.80 -10.92
CA VAL A 47 13.94 -2.82 -9.92
C VAL A 47 13.05 -2.19 -8.85
N LYS A 48 11.94 -2.86 -8.54
CA LYS A 48 11.05 -2.47 -7.45
C LYS A 48 10.84 -3.64 -6.51
N ASP A 49 11.24 -3.43 -5.27
CA ASP A 49 11.06 -4.38 -4.17
C ASP A 49 9.68 -4.18 -3.54
N VAL A 50 8.91 -5.26 -3.45
CA VAL A 50 7.59 -5.25 -2.83
C VAL A 50 7.49 -6.41 -1.86
N TYR A 51 7.34 -6.09 -0.58
CA TYR A 51 6.97 -7.08 0.40
C TYR A 51 5.48 -7.38 0.35
N LEU A 52 5.15 -8.67 0.42
CA LEU A 52 3.80 -9.18 0.57
C LEU A 52 3.63 -9.80 1.95
N VAL A 53 2.45 -9.60 2.53
CA VAL A 53 2.09 -10.12 3.85
C VAL A 53 0.78 -10.86 3.68
N PHE A 54 0.82 -12.17 3.90
CA PHE A 54 -0.34 -13.04 3.85
C PHE A 54 -0.97 -13.11 5.22
N THR A 55 -2.28 -12.97 5.25
CA THR A 55 -3.08 -13.06 6.48
C THR A 55 -4.28 -13.97 6.24
N THR A 56 -5.07 -14.17 7.29
CA THR A 56 -6.34 -14.91 7.21
C THR A 56 -7.45 -14.20 6.44
N ASP A 57 -7.34 -12.88 6.20
CA ASP A 57 -8.40 -12.11 5.54
C ASP A 57 -8.04 -11.68 4.11
N GLU A 58 -6.92 -11.01 3.90
CA GLU A 58 -6.47 -10.57 2.59
C GLU A 58 -4.95 -10.39 2.51
N THR A 59 -4.40 -10.33 1.31
CA THR A 59 -2.97 -10.02 1.14
C THR A 59 -2.73 -8.52 1.20
N TYR A 60 -1.76 -8.12 2.02
CA TYR A 60 -1.27 -6.75 2.10
C TYR A 60 0.08 -6.62 1.41
N LYS A 61 0.41 -5.40 0.97
CA LYS A 61 1.78 -5.04 0.60
C LYS A 61 2.39 -4.17 1.69
N ASN A 62 3.71 -4.19 1.80
CA ASN A 62 4.45 -3.35 2.72
C ASN A 62 5.58 -2.66 1.95
N VAL A 63 5.35 -1.42 1.54
CA VAL A 63 6.35 -0.57 0.87
C VAL A 63 6.37 0.79 1.55
N ASP A 64 7.48 1.50 1.42
CA ASP A 64 7.59 2.86 1.94
C ASP A 64 6.51 3.76 1.35
N SER A 65 5.99 4.64 2.20
CA SER A 65 4.89 5.54 1.88
C SER A 65 5.23 6.94 2.37
N PRO A 66 5.74 7.81 1.50
CA PRO A 66 6.00 9.21 1.84
C PRO A 66 4.76 9.93 2.34
N ALA A 67 3.59 9.64 1.75
CA ALA A 67 2.31 10.24 2.15
C ALA A 67 1.88 9.91 3.59
N TYR A 68 2.40 8.82 4.16
CA TYR A 68 2.14 8.40 5.54
C TYR A 68 3.40 8.50 6.42
N LEU A 69 4.45 9.17 5.93
CA LEU A 69 5.76 9.29 6.59
C LEU A 69 6.32 7.94 7.09
N LYS A 70 6.07 6.87 6.33
CA LYS A 70 6.53 5.51 6.62
C LYS A 70 7.73 5.19 5.73
N PHE A 71 8.90 5.03 6.34
CA PHE A 71 10.16 4.67 5.68
C PHE A 71 10.85 3.46 6.32
N ASN A 72 10.08 2.66 7.07
CA ASN A 72 10.53 1.50 7.81
C ASN A 72 9.83 0.22 7.33
N SER A 73 9.64 0.07 6.00
CA SER A 73 9.00 -1.12 5.44
C SER A 73 9.74 -2.40 5.81
N SER A 74 11.06 -2.46 5.70
CA SER A 74 11.85 -3.64 6.07
C SER A 74 11.74 -4.00 7.56
N ASP A 75 11.70 -3.02 8.46
CA ASP A 75 11.53 -3.28 9.90
C ASP A 75 10.16 -3.85 10.22
N ILE A 76 9.10 -3.30 9.60
CA ILE A 76 7.74 -3.84 9.73
C ILE A 76 7.68 -5.26 9.16
N GLN A 77 8.39 -5.52 8.06
CA GLN A 77 8.46 -6.87 7.48
C GLN A 77 9.15 -7.85 8.43
N GLY A 78 10.26 -7.43 9.05
CA GLY A 78 10.99 -8.22 10.03
C GLY A 78 10.18 -8.52 11.30
N LYS A 79 9.19 -7.71 11.65
CA LYS A 79 8.22 -8.03 12.71
C LYS A 79 7.20 -9.08 12.25
N LEU A 80 6.67 -8.91 11.05
CA LEU A 80 5.59 -9.74 10.50
C LEU A 80 6.07 -11.16 10.12
N ILE A 81 7.36 -11.36 9.86
CA ILE A 81 7.93 -12.69 9.59
C ILE A 81 7.75 -13.66 10.77
N GLN A 82 7.56 -13.14 11.99
CA GLN A 82 7.33 -13.96 13.17
C GLN A 82 5.94 -14.62 13.18
N THR A 83 5.05 -14.21 12.27
CA THR A 83 3.65 -14.66 12.19
C THR A 83 2.86 -14.45 13.50
N GLY A 84 1.55 -14.72 13.48
CA GLY A 84 0.68 -14.56 14.66
C GLY A 84 -0.32 -13.42 14.50
N ARG A 85 -0.93 -12.98 15.61
CA ARG A 85 -1.98 -11.97 15.59
C ARG A 85 -1.39 -10.56 15.63
N PHE A 86 -1.80 -9.71 14.69
CA PHE A 86 -1.34 -8.33 14.59
C PHE A 86 -2.51 -7.41 14.30
N LYS A 87 -2.45 -6.21 14.87
CA LYS A 87 -3.23 -5.07 14.44
C LYS A 87 -2.47 -4.35 13.32
N ILE A 88 -2.98 -4.51 12.10
CA ILE A 88 -2.41 -3.89 10.90
C ILE A 88 -3.17 -2.60 10.61
N SER A 89 -2.44 -1.49 10.52
CA SER A 89 -2.95 -0.24 9.94
C SER A 89 -2.54 -0.15 8.48
N TYR A 90 -3.43 0.32 7.62
CA TYR A 90 -3.22 0.33 6.17
C TYR A 90 -3.90 1.50 5.49
N TYR A 91 -3.51 1.76 4.25
CA TYR A 91 -4.25 2.59 3.30
C TYR A 91 -4.39 1.90 1.94
N SER A 92 -5.15 2.52 1.05
CA SER A 92 -5.60 1.96 -0.24
C SER A 92 -6.64 0.85 -0.07
N PHE A 93 -7.17 0.39 -1.19
CA PHE A 93 -8.11 -0.71 -1.32
C PHE A 93 -7.46 -1.90 -2.04
N ARG A 94 -8.08 -3.08 -1.89
CA ARG A 94 -7.70 -4.31 -2.59
C ARG A 94 -8.46 -4.37 -3.92
N MET A 95 -7.74 -4.45 -5.04
CA MET A 95 -8.32 -4.82 -6.34
C MET A 95 -7.63 -6.07 -6.90
N PRO A 96 -8.29 -7.24 -6.85
CA PRO A 96 -7.72 -8.50 -7.33
C PRO A 96 -7.26 -8.48 -8.79
N ILE A 97 -8.10 -7.97 -9.69
CA ILE A 97 -7.86 -7.97 -11.15
C ILE A 97 -6.55 -7.26 -11.51
N PHE A 98 -6.21 -6.19 -10.79
CA PHE A 98 -5.00 -5.41 -11.02
C PHE A 98 -3.84 -5.76 -10.07
N SER A 99 -3.97 -6.83 -9.26
CA SER A 99 -3.01 -7.15 -8.20
C SER A 99 -2.66 -5.95 -7.30
N MET A 100 -3.65 -5.09 -7.03
CA MET A 100 -3.48 -3.96 -6.12
C MET A 100 -3.80 -4.39 -4.70
N TYR A 101 -2.83 -4.23 -3.81
CA TYR A 101 -2.94 -4.56 -2.40
C TYR A 101 -2.96 -3.28 -1.55
N LYS A 102 -3.63 -3.37 -0.41
CA LYS A 102 -3.58 -2.35 0.65
C LYS A 102 -2.15 -2.25 1.17
N ASN A 103 -1.65 -1.03 1.38
CA ASN A 103 -0.29 -0.83 1.87
C ASN A 103 -0.29 -0.67 3.39
N ILE A 104 0.54 -1.44 4.09
CA ILE A 104 0.68 -1.39 5.54
C ILE A 104 1.38 -0.09 5.95
N THR A 105 0.79 0.64 6.88
CA THR A 105 1.40 1.82 7.51
C THR A 105 2.02 1.49 8.86
N LYS A 106 1.38 0.60 9.64
CA LYS A 106 1.86 0.14 10.95
C LYS A 106 1.44 -1.30 11.20
N ALA A 107 2.22 -2.03 12.00
CA ALA A 107 1.89 -3.36 12.49
C ALA A 107 2.28 -3.48 13.96
N GLU A 108 1.30 -3.82 14.80
CA GLU A 108 1.46 -4.00 16.24
C GLU A 108 1.03 -5.42 16.61
N LYS A 109 1.88 -6.15 17.33
CA LYS A 109 1.54 -7.51 17.75
C LYS A 109 0.45 -7.43 18.81
N VAL A 110 -0.54 -8.33 18.72
CA VAL A 110 -1.62 -8.46 19.68
C VAL A 110 -1.49 -9.85 20.28
N ASP A 111 -1.39 -9.91 21.60
CA ASP A 111 -1.29 -11.18 22.35
C ASP A 111 -2.66 -11.89 22.44
#